data_AF-A0A3B0UPW1-F1
#
_entry.id   AF-A0A3B0UPW1-F1
#
_cell.length_a   1.000
_cell.length_b   1.000
_cell.length_c   1.000
_cell.angle_alpha   90.00
_cell.angle_beta   90.00
_cell.angle_gamma   90.00
#
_symmetry.space_group_name_H-M   'P 1'
#
loop_
_entity.id
_entity.type
_entity.pdbx_description
1 polymer ?
#
loop_
_entity_poly.entity_id
_entity_poly.type
_entity_poly.pdbx_seq_one_letter_code
_entity_poly.pdbx_strand_id
1 'polypeptide(L)'
;MDQMPLDKVNYLHMAGHLQVAPDLIIDTHGEPIIDPVYELFDYTTSKMEKDVPVLLERDFNFPEMEELASEMKRLREITTKNSKNHVVHP
;
A
#
# COMPACT_ATOMS: atom_id res chain seq x y z
N MET A 1 -4.14 9.92 10.09
CA MET A 1 -5.16 9.57 9.07
C MET A 1 -6.55 10.06 9.42
N ASP A 2 -6.97 10.07 10.69
CA ASP A 2 -8.35 10.43 11.08
C ASP A 2 -8.83 11.84 10.73
N GLN A 3 -7.91 12.75 10.45
CA GLN A 3 -8.22 14.12 10.04
C GLN A 3 -8.16 14.33 8.52
N MET A 4 -7.79 13.29 7.75
CA MET A 4 -7.68 13.38 6.30
C MET A 4 -9.07 13.27 5.66
N PRO A 5 -9.37 14.06 4.61
CA PRO A 5 -10.61 13.93 3.83
C PRO A 5 -10.54 12.71 2.92
N LEU A 6 -10.73 11.51 3.49
CA LEU A 6 -10.56 10.23 2.78
C LEU A 6 -11.54 10.06 1.59
N ASP A 7 -12.68 10.75 1.60
CA ASP A 7 -13.63 10.83 0.49
C ASP A 7 -13.00 11.39 -0.81
N LYS A 8 -11.99 12.26 -0.65
CA LYS A 8 -11.26 12.89 -1.76
C LYS A 8 -10.07 12.08 -2.27
N VAL A 9 -9.70 11.01 -1.60
CA VAL A 9 -8.62 10.12 -2.07
C VAL A 9 -9.12 9.34 -3.29
N ASN A 10 -8.32 9.32 -4.35
CA ASN A 10 -8.63 8.60 -5.58
C ASN A 10 -7.55 7.61 -5.99
N TYR A 11 -6.41 7.60 -5.30
CA TYR A 11 -5.28 6.74 -5.62
C TYR A 11 -4.34 6.62 -4.42
N LEU A 12 -3.73 5.45 -4.25
CA LEU A 12 -2.75 5.17 -3.20
C LEU A 12 -1.49 4.56 -3.80
N HIS A 13 -0.33 5.00 -3.34
CA HIS A 13 0.96 4.40 -3.62
C HIS A 13 1.47 3.71 -2.36
N MET A 14 2.11 2.55 -2.54
CA MET A 14 2.68 1.72 -1.50
C MET A 14 4.12 1.43 -1.86
N ALA A 15 5.05 1.81 -0.99
CA ALA A 15 6.48 1.65 -1.20
C ALA A 15 7.18 1.31 0.11
N GLY A 16 8.33 0.63 0.02
CA GLY A 16 9.30 0.59 1.10
C GLY A 16 10.31 1.74 0.99
N HIS A 17 11.16 1.85 2.00
CA HIS A 17 12.12 2.94 2.14
C HIS A 17 13.47 2.41 2.64
N LEU A 18 14.52 3.20 2.46
CA LEU A 18 15.83 2.92 3.03
C LEU A 18 15.93 3.49 4.45
N GLN A 19 16.15 2.63 5.44
CA GLN A 19 16.51 3.04 6.79
C GLN A 19 18.03 3.25 6.90
N VAL A 20 18.48 4.48 7.13
CA VAL A 20 19.91 4.81 7.21
C VAL A 20 20.40 4.84 8.66
N ALA A 21 19.59 5.38 9.56
CA ALA A 21 19.81 5.43 11.01
C ALA A 21 18.45 5.42 11.72
N PRO A 22 18.34 5.16 13.04
CA PRO A 22 17.03 5.01 13.71
C PRO A 22 16.03 6.16 13.52
N ASP A 23 16.52 7.37 13.28
CA ASP A 23 15.75 8.60 13.07
C ASP A 23 15.85 9.14 11.63
N LEU A 24 16.49 8.40 10.71
CA LEU A 24 16.71 8.81 9.33
C LEU A 24 16.25 7.74 8.34
N ILE A 25 15.20 8.10 7.60
CA ILE A 25 14.63 7.33 6.49
C ILE A 25 14.80 8.13 5.20
N ILE A 26 15.18 7.44 4.12
CA ILE A 26 15.16 7.99 2.75
C ILE A 26 14.09 7.24 1.96
N ASP A 27 13.16 7.99 1.39
CA ASP A 27 12.05 7.46 0.58
C ASP A 27 12.54 7.12 -0.83
N THR A 28 13.26 6.02 -0.94
CA THR A 28 13.89 5.59 -2.19
C THR A 28 12.94 4.81 -3.10
N HIS A 29 11.83 4.28 -2.57
CA HIS A 29 10.99 3.29 -3.27
C HIS A 29 11.77 2.07 -3.79
N GLY A 30 12.95 1.81 -3.23
CA GLY A 30 13.86 0.75 -3.67
C GLY A 30 13.83 -0.49 -2.80
N GLU A 31 13.09 -0.46 -1.68
CA GLU A 31 13.10 -1.51 -0.65
C GLU A 31 11.69 -2.13 -0.47
N PRO A 32 11.59 -3.37 0.04
CA PRO A 32 10.30 -3.99 0.39
C PRO A 32 9.48 -3.16 1.39
N ILE A 33 8.14 -3.21 1.24
CA ILE A 33 7.23 -2.57 2.19
C ILE A 33 7.35 -3.25 3.57
N ILE A 34 7.53 -2.43 4.60
CA ILE A 34 7.62 -2.92 5.99
C ILE A 34 6.25 -3.06 6.65
N ASP A 35 6.16 -3.87 7.70
CA ASP A 35 4.89 -4.16 8.40
C ASP A 35 4.13 -2.90 8.87
N PRO A 36 4.78 -1.89 9.49
CA PRO A 36 4.08 -0.66 9.90
C PRO A 36 3.38 0.08 8.74
N VAL A 37 3.92 -0.01 7.52
CA VAL A 37 3.32 0.62 6.34
C VAL A 37 2.10 -0.18 5.88
N TYR A 38 2.16 -1.53 5.93
CA TYR A 38 0.99 -2.37 5.69
C TYR A 38 -0.12 -2.15 6.73
N GLU A 39 0.24 -1.99 8.01
CA GLU A 39 -0.71 -1.69 9.09
C GLU A 39 -1.39 -0.32 8.86
N LEU A 40 -0.62 0.69 8.45
CA LEU A 40 -1.18 2.01 8.11
C LEU A 40 -2.11 1.93 6.89
N PHE A 41 -1.76 1.14 5.89
CA PHE A 41 -2.59 0.91 4.71
C PHE A 41 -3.90 0.21 5.04
N ASP A 42 -3.85 -0.84 5.86
CA ASP A 42 -5.03 -1.54 6.37
C ASP A 42 -5.93 -0.61 7.18
N TYR A 43 -5.34 0.15 8.11
CA TYR A 43 -6.06 1.16 8.88
C TYR A 43 -6.76 2.18 7.98
N THR A 44 -6.04 2.71 6.99
CA THR A 44 -6.57 3.74 6.08
C THR A 44 -7.71 3.19 5.24
N THR A 45 -7.50 2.05 4.57
CA THR A 45 -8.52 1.43 3.70
C THR A 45 -9.75 0.95 4.46
N SER A 46 -9.61 0.52 5.72
CA SER A 46 -10.76 0.14 6.56
C SER A 46 -11.75 1.29 6.80
N LYS A 47 -11.26 2.54 6.77
CA LYS A 47 -12.00 3.78 7.00
C LYS A 47 -12.49 4.46 5.72
N MET A 48 -12.01 4.03 4.55
CA MET A 48 -12.46 4.59 3.27
C MET A 48 -13.87 4.08 2.93
N GLU A 49 -14.67 4.96 2.34
CA GLU A 49 -16.05 4.63 1.91
C GLU A 49 -16.09 4.00 0.50
N LYS A 50 -15.01 4.13 -0.27
CA LYS A 50 -14.88 3.62 -1.64
C LYS A 50 -13.52 2.97 -1.85
N ASP A 51 -13.50 1.97 -2.72
CA ASP A 51 -12.25 1.37 -3.20
C ASP A 51 -11.55 2.34 -4.17
N VAL A 52 -10.22 2.40 -4.08
CA VAL A 52 -9.37 3.18 -4.99
C VAL A 52 -8.26 2.30 -5.55
N PRO A 53 -7.70 2.61 -6.73
CA PRO A 53 -6.56 1.87 -7.24
C PRO A 53 -5.36 2.03 -6.30
N VAL A 54 -4.55 0.98 -6.21
CA VAL A 54 -3.37 0.91 -5.36
C VAL A 54 -2.18 0.46 -6.20
N LEU A 55 -1.10 1.22 -6.14
CA LEU A 55 0.15 0.93 -6.85
C LEU A 55 1.21 0.48 -5.87
N LEU A 56 1.85 -0.66 -6.16
CA LEU A 56 3.18 -0.95 -5.62
C LEU A 56 4.17 -0.11 -6.40
N GLU A 57 4.77 0.88 -5.74
CA GLU A 57 5.79 1.75 -6.31
C GLU A 57 7.18 1.16 -6.04
N ARG A 58 7.88 0.83 -7.12
CA ARG A 58 9.23 0.25 -7.11
C ARG A 58 10.05 0.92 -8.22
N ASP A 59 10.91 1.84 -7.83
CA ASP A 59 11.62 2.70 -8.79
C ASP A 59 12.97 2.11 -9.22
N PHE A 60 13.62 1.35 -8.34
CA PHE A 60 14.89 0.66 -8.59
C PHE A 60 15.07 -0.53 -7.63
N ASN A 61 16.24 -1.20 -7.68
CA ASN A 61 16.52 -2.42 -6.92
C ASN A 61 15.42 -3.48 -7.09
N PHE A 62 15.03 -3.72 -8.34
CA PHE A 62 13.99 -4.71 -8.66
C PHE A 62 14.43 -6.09 -8.16
N PRO A 63 13.68 -6.71 -7.22
CA PRO A 63 13.97 -8.05 -6.77
C PRO A 63 13.44 -9.06 -7.79
N GLU A 64 13.53 -10.35 -7.45
CA GLU A 64 12.88 -11.39 -8.25
C GLU A 64 11.36 -11.17 -8.29
N MET A 65 10.74 -11.61 -9.40
CA MET A 65 9.32 -11.35 -9.65
C MET A 65 8.41 -11.95 -8.57
N GLU A 66 8.81 -13.06 -7.95
CA GLU A 66 8.08 -13.72 -6.88
C GLU A 66 7.98 -12.85 -5.61
N GLU A 67 8.99 -12.02 -5.34
CA GLU A 67 8.98 -11.10 -4.20
C GLU A 67 7.97 -9.97 -4.43
N LEU A 68 8.01 -9.34 -5.61
CA LEU A 68 7.01 -8.34 -6.03
C LEU A 68 5.59 -8.93 -6.03
N ALA A 69 5.44 -10.16 -6.51
CA ALA A 69 4.15 -10.86 -6.50
C ALA A 69 3.64 -11.09 -5.07
N SER A 70 4.54 -11.36 -4.12
CA SER A 70 4.19 -11.54 -2.70
C SER A 70 3.74 -10.22 -2.06
N GLU A 71 4.43 -9.11 -2.34
CA GLU A 71 4.00 -7.77 -1.89
C GLU A 71 2.64 -7.40 -2.46
N MET A 72 2.44 -7.60 -3.77
CA MET A 72 1.16 -7.37 -4.46
C MET A 72 0.04 -8.24 -3.91
N LYS A 73 0.33 -9.51 -3.57
CA LYS A 73 -0.64 -10.41 -2.93
C LYS A 73 -1.09 -9.87 -1.58
N ARG A 74 -0.15 -9.40 -0.74
CA ARG A 74 -0.47 -8.82 0.57
C ARG A 74 -1.31 -7.54 0.44
N LEU A 75 -1.00 -6.66 -0.51
CA LEU A 75 -1.81 -5.49 -0.81
C LEU A 75 -3.24 -5.89 -1.22
N ARG A 76 -3.37 -6.88 -2.11
CA ARG A 76 -4.66 -7.41 -2.56
C ARG A 76 -5.47 -8.04 -1.43
N GLU A 77 -4.82 -8.76 -0.51
CA GLU A 77 -5.50 -9.35 0.66
C GLU A 77 -6.09 -8.27 1.56
N ILE A 78 -5.35 -7.18 1.81
CA ILE A 78 -5.83 -6.04 2.62
C ILE A 78 -6.99 -5.33 1.92
N THR A 79 -6.90 -5.01 0.62
CA THR A 79 -7.99 -4.35 -0.09
C THR A 79 -9.22 -5.24 -0.21
N THR A 80 -9.06 -6.53 -0.45
CA THR A 80 -10.18 -7.49 -0.49
C THR A 80 -10.87 -7.57 0.87
N LYS A 81 -10.09 -7.61 1.96
CA LYS A 81 -10.62 -7.62 3.33
C LYS A 81 -11.46 -6.38 3.65
N ASN A 82 -11.03 -5.21 3.18
CA ASN A 82 -11.64 -3.92 3.53
C ASN A 82 -12.65 -3.40 2.49
N SER A 83 -12.80 -4.08 1.35
CA SER A 83 -13.66 -3.65 0.25
C SER A 83 -15.09 -3.42 0.71
N LYS A 84 -15.69 -2.31 0.24
CA LYS A 84 -17.08 -1.92 0.55
C LYS A 84 -18.09 -2.36 -0.54
N ASN A 85 -17.66 -3.26 -1.45
CA ASN A 85 -18.37 -3.87 -2.58
C ASN A 85 -18.70 -2.98 -3.80
N HIS A 86 -18.32 -3.46 -5.00
CA HIS A 86 -19.27 -3.64 -6.09
C HIS A 86 -19.01 -4.94 -6.87
N VAL A 87 -20.12 -5.66 -7.09
CA VAL A 87 -20.43 -6.72 -8.05
C VAL A 87 -19.38 -6.98 -9.14
N VAL A 88 -18.99 -8.25 -9.27
CA VAL A 88 -18.32 -8.80 -10.46
C VAL A 88 -19.20 -8.50 -11.67
N HIS A 89 -18.82 -7.53 -12.50
CA HIS A 89 -19.37 -7.46 -13.85
C HIS A 89 -18.82 -8.66 -14.65
N PRO A 90 -19.70 -9.40 -15.35
CA PRO A 90 -19.37 -10.66 -16.02
C PRO A 90 -18.31 -10.53 -17.11
#